data_AF-A0A6L4AB54-F1
#
_entry.id   AF-A0A6L4AB54-F1
#
_cell.length_a   1.000
_cell.length_b   1.000
_cell.length_c   1.000
_cell.angle_alpha   90.00
_cell.angle_beta   90.00
_cell.angle_gamma   90.00
#
_symmetry.space_group_name_H-M   'P 1'
#
loop_
_entity.id
_entity.type
_entity.pdbx_description
1 polymer ?
#
loop_
_entity_poly.entity_id
_entity_poly.type
_entity_poly.pdbx_seq_one_letter_code
_entity_poly.pdbx_strand_id
1 'polypeptide(L)'
;ISQIRLRGLAWNALQRGTALLVITRDYREILFVDPRFVGNPTKSNVRVNKLKMVVSDATRHDLDTLNAIHAFRRTGQQIYDAQATAFNVTAITKKFYEEYRRYYEKARTAVRQYNKGIREFQDEDQTDKLHAFTQRLMGRLMFLYFLQRKGWLGGRPKFLTDQYQAAIRDHASEIRGNDETFYYYREVLEPLFFETMNTRRPDNVTRWSGIRIPYLNGGLFDEGRDPTGPIILPDSLFDLHDGLLAFFNRYNFTIADDTPLEQDVAVDPEMLGKVFENMLEERDRGQSGSFYTPRAIVAYMCQEALAGYLEESATVSRETVRAQFDPDSTVQFTPEEAEHVNAALDTLTVLDPAVGSGSFLIGMLHEIIRVRKAAYLVLHGDEAPRTTLAAWKEQIIRDTLYGVDIKPEAIEIAQLRLWLALVVDQTLEEAHPLPNLDYKLMAGNSLIETLDGEPVLSEKAMLYLESDHGTNIHAPTQDNFLGIPTQSRMALFEGEAAVESQHRELANLRRDYFSASPDNRRALRQEITRQERNIVLDSLREKANHAQQLIDKIGKKIQDAQSTAEKSKSQQVSKRDIDQLNAAVARLERLQNLMADIANPDKPLPFFLYRLQFSDVFKTKGGFDVVIANPP
;
A
#
# COMPACT_ATOMS: atom_id res chain seq x y z
N ILE A 1 19.11 22.67 -13.02
CA ILE A 1 20.42 22.05 -13.33
C ILE A 1 20.15 20.57 -13.57
N SER A 2 20.63 19.96 -14.66
CA SER A 2 20.46 18.50 -14.87
C SER A 2 21.19 17.72 -13.77
N GLN A 3 20.67 16.55 -13.37
CA GLN A 3 21.25 15.74 -12.28
C GLN A 3 22.74 15.45 -12.48
N ILE A 4 23.12 15.07 -13.71
CA ILE A 4 24.52 14.81 -14.10
C ILE A 4 25.41 16.04 -13.82
N ARG A 5 24.95 17.23 -14.18
CA ARG A 5 25.70 18.48 -13.98
C ARG A 5 25.77 18.86 -12.50
N LEU A 6 24.72 18.59 -11.73
CA LEU A 6 24.71 18.83 -10.28
C LEU A 6 25.72 17.92 -9.57
N ARG A 7 25.77 16.63 -9.92
CA ARG A 7 26.74 15.67 -9.37
C ARG A 7 28.18 16.04 -9.71
N GLY A 8 28.45 16.48 -10.95
CA GLY A 8 29.77 16.98 -11.32
C GLY A 8 30.20 18.22 -10.50
N LEU A 9 29.28 19.14 -10.25
CA LEU A 9 29.53 20.30 -9.38
C LEU A 9 29.72 19.89 -7.91
N ALA A 10 28.91 18.96 -7.42
CA ALA A 10 28.98 18.39 -6.08
C ALA A 10 30.33 17.67 -5.83
N TRP A 11 30.80 16.87 -6.79
CA TRP A 11 32.13 16.24 -6.75
C TRP A 11 33.25 17.27 -6.62
N ASN A 12 33.21 18.33 -7.44
CA ASN A 12 34.20 19.41 -7.37
C ASN A 12 34.16 20.18 -6.05
N ALA A 13 32.96 20.41 -5.50
CA ALA A 13 32.79 21.09 -4.22
C ALA A 13 33.31 20.22 -3.05
N LEU A 14 33.06 18.91 -3.11
CA LEU A 14 33.54 17.90 -2.15
C LEU A 14 35.08 17.82 -2.14
N GLN A 15 35.72 17.77 -3.31
CA GLN A 15 37.19 17.79 -3.43
C GLN A 15 37.83 19.05 -2.84
N ARG A 16 37.07 20.14 -2.74
CA ARG A 16 37.50 21.42 -2.17
C ARG A 16 37.10 21.60 -0.70
N GLY A 17 36.38 20.65 -0.11
CA GLY A 17 35.85 20.76 1.26
C GLY A 17 34.80 21.86 1.43
N THR A 18 34.03 22.15 0.37
CA THR A 18 33.06 23.27 0.32
C THR A 18 31.64 22.77 0.06
N ALA A 19 30.64 23.50 0.58
CA ALA A 19 29.24 23.30 0.23
C ALA A 19 28.87 24.11 -1.02
N LEU A 20 27.88 23.63 -1.78
CA LEU A 20 27.43 24.30 -3.01
C LEU A 20 26.10 25.02 -2.73
N LEU A 21 26.08 26.33 -2.98
CA LEU A 21 24.87 27.16 -2.94
C LEU A 21 24.50 27.56 -4.35
N VAL A 22 23.31 27.16 -4.79
CA VAL A 22 22.75 27.50 -6.09
C VAL A 22 21.55 28.41 -5.87
N ILE A 23 21.56 29.59 -6.50
CA ILE A 23 20.47 30.55 -6.42
C ILE A 23 20.00 30.85 -7.83
N THR A 24 18.68 30.91 -8.01
CA THR A 24 18.05 31.35 -9.26
C THR A 24 18.37 32.82 -9.55
N ARG A 25 18.41 33.21 -10.83
CA ARG A 25 18.77 34.60 -11.21
C ARG A 25 17.82 35.65 -10.65
N ASP A 26 16.58 35.26 -10.35
CA ASP A 26 15.54 36.09 -9.74
C ASP A 26 15.49 35.98 -8.21
N TYR A 27 16.43 35.24 -7.60
CA TYR A 27 16.56 35.02 -6.16
C TYR A 27 15.32 34.39 -5.49
N ARG A 28 14.42 33.77 -6.27
CA ARG A 28 13.17 33.21 -5.75
C ARG A 28 13.36 31.82 -5.16
N GLU A 29 14.21 31.01 -5.79
CA GLU A 29 14.58 29.68 -5.31
C GLU A 29 16.05 29.63 -4.91
N ILE A 30 16.30 28.99 -3.77
CA ILE A 30 17.61 28.70 -3.22
C ILE A 30 17.73 27.18 -3.06
N LEU A 31 18.85 26.62 -3.53
CA LEU A 31 19.20 25.22 -3.39
C LEU A 31 20.56 25.13 -2.70
N PHE A 32 20.57 24.63 -1.47
CA PHE A 32 21.80 24.25 -0.78
C PHE A 32 22.09 22.78 -1.06
N VAL A 33 23.36 22.47 -1.32
CA VAL A 33 23.83 21.15 -1.66
C VAL A 33 25.01 20.78 -0.77
N ASP A 34 24.84 19.74 0.04
CA ASP A 34 25.85 19.18 0.91
C ASP A 34 26.30 17.80 0.38
N PRO A 35 27.43 17.74 -0.36
CA PRO A 35 27.96 16.49 -0.88
C PRO A 35 28.70 15.70 0.19
N ARG A 36 28.60 14.36 0.16
CA ARG A 36 29.26 13.42 1.08
C ARG A 36 29.82 12.21 0.33
N PHE A 37 30.98 11.72 0.76
CA PHE A 37 31.54 10.45 0.27
C PHE A 37 30.73 9.25 0.76
N VAL A 38 30.47 8.28 -0.12
CA VAL A 38 29.88 6.98 0.20
C VAL A 38 30.68 5.87 -0.51
N GLY A 39 31.22 4.91 0.26
CA GLY A 39 31.90 3.73 -0.28
C GLY A 39 33.45 3.71 -0.15
N ASN A 40 34.08 2.75 -0.83
CA ASN A 40 35.51 2.46 -0.77
C ASN A 40 36.33 3.46 -1.64
N PRO A 41 37.63 3.73 -1.35
CA PRO A 41 38.40 4.80 -1.98
C PRO A 41 38.67 4.64 -3.49
N THR A 42 38.34 3.48 -4.09
CA THR A 42 38.59 3.17 -5.51
C THR A 42 37.36 3.33 -6.42
N LYS A 43 36.14 3.39 -5.86
CA LYS A 43 34.89 3.75 -6.54
C LYS A 43 34.09 4.65 -5.59
N SER A 44 34.35 5.94 -5.66
CA SER A 44 33.75 6.92 -4.75
C SER A 44 32.40 7.40 -5.29
N ASN A 45 31.30 6.87 -4.75
CA ASN A 45 29.97 7.43 -5.03
C ASN A 45 29.74 8.64 -4.12
N VAL A 46 29.18 9.72 -4.66
CA VAL A 46 28.84 10.93 -3.89
C VAL A 46 27.36 10.90 -3.56
N ARG A 47 27.04 10.93 -2.26
CA ARG A 47 25.69 11.23 -1.80
C ARG A 47 25.50 12.73 -1.72
N VAL A 48 24.38 13.21 -2.21
CA VAL A 48 24.08 14.64 -2.30
C VAL A 48 22.83 14.93 -1.48
N ASN A 49 22.98 15.67 -0.39
CA ASN A 49 21.84 16.16 0.40
C ASN A 49 21.46 17.56 -0.08
N LYS A 50 20.18 17.79 -0.35
CA LYS A 50 19.66 19.01 -1.00
C LYS A 50 18.63 19.68 -0.10
N LEU A 51 18.79 20.97 0.20
CA LEU A 51 17.74 21.79 0.79
C LEU A 51 17.25 22.76 -0.28
N LYS A 52 16.08 22.46 -0.86
CA LYS A 52 15.39 23.35 -1.81
C LYS A 52 14.38 24.21 -1.06
N MET A 53 14.52 25.52 -1.20
CA MET A 53 13.65 26.51 -0.57
C MET A 53 13.16 27.53 -1.60
N VAL A 54 11.88 27.86 -1.51
CA VAL A 54 11.28 29.01 -2.19
C VAL A 54 11.18 30.12 -1.17
N VAL A 55 11.85 31.26 -1.40
CA VAL A 55 12.02 32.32 -0.39
C VAL A 55 10.69 32.88 0.12
N SER A 56 9.68 32.98 -0.75
CA SER A 56 8.34 33.46 -0.39
C SER A 56 7.49 32.44 0.38
N ASP A 57 7.92 31.17 0.45
CA ASP A 57 7.19 30.06 1.05
C ASP A 57 8.09 29.18 1.93
N ALA A 58 9.06 29.82 2.61
CA ALA A 58 9.96 29.12 3.51
C ALA A 58 9.20 28.63 4.75
N THR A 59 9.38 27.35 5.08
CA THR A 59 8.80 26.74 6.28
C THR A 59 9.59 27.11 7.53
N ARG A 60 9.02 26.88 8.71
CA ARG A 60 9.75 27.10 9.97
C ARG A 60 10.99 26.20 10.06
N HIS A 61 10.90 24.97 9.56
CA HIS A 61 12.03 24.08 9.47
C HIS A 61 13.13 24.61 8.53
N ASP A 62 12.77 25.16 7.36
CA ASP A 62 13.77 25.77 6.47
C ASP A 62 14.53 26.90 7.19
N LEU A 63 13.79 27.76 7.91
CA LEU A 63 14.38 28.85 8.69
C LEU A 63 15.24 28.35 9.85
N ASP A 64 14.80 27.32 10.57
CA ASP A 64 15.57 26.70 11.65
C ASP A 64 16.85 26.04 11.11
N THR A 65 16.79 25.39 9.96
CA THR A 65 17.93 24.77 9.26
C THR A 65 18.93 25.84 8.80
N LEU A 66 18.46 26.98 8.24
CA LEU A 66 19.31 28.12 7.90
C LEU A 66 19.96 28.76 9.14
N ASN A 67 19.19 28.93 10.21
CA ASN A 67 19.71 29.42 11.48
C ASN A 67 20.74 28.45 12.07
N ALA A 68 20.54 27.15 11.93
CA ALA A 68 21.47 26.14 12.44
C ALA A 68 22.83 26.20 11.74
N ILE A 69 22.86 26.51 10.43
CA ILE A 69 24.08 26.61 9.62
C ILE A 69 24.69 28.02 9.57
N HIS A 70 24.21 28.95 10.41
CA HIS A 70 24.75 30.31 10.43
C HIS A 70 26.27 30.32 10.71
N ALA A 71 27.03 31.05 9.88
CA ALA A 71 28.49 31.09 9.96
C ALA A 71 29.03 32.08 11.01
N PHE A 72 28.15 32.83 11.69
CA PHE A 72 28.57 33.92 12.56
C PHE A 72 29.36 33.41 13.78
N ARG A 73 30.63 33.82 13.87
CA ARG A 73 31.58 33.45 14.95
C ARG A 73 31.83 31.94 15.09
N ARG A 74 31.78 31.18 14.00
CA ARG A 74 32.10 29.74 14.00
C ARG A 74 33.38 29.46 13.20
N THR A 75 34.16 28.47 13.65
CA THR A 75 35.30 27.95 12.88
C THR A 75 34.82 27.09 11.70
N GLY A 76 35.67 26.82 10.71
CA GLY A 76 35.33 25.96 9.57
C GLY A 76 34.81 24.58 9.99
N GLN A 77 35.41 23.97 11.02
CA GLN A 77 34.95 22.70 11.59
C GLN A 77 33.56 22.81 12.21
N GLN A 78 33.30 23.87 12.99
CA GLN A 78 32.00 24.10 13.62
C GLN A 78 30.88 24.36 12.59
N ILE A 79 31.21 25.00 11.46
CA ILE A 79 30.27 25.19 10.34
C ILE A 79 30.00 23.84 9.67
N TYR A 80 31.04 23.03 9.44
CA TYR A 80 30.91 21.69 8.84
C TYR A 80 30.06 20.75 9.71
N ASP A 81 30.29 20.72 11.02
CA ASP A 81 29.53 19.89 11.97
C ASP A 81 28.07 20.35 12.06
N ALA A 82 27.84 21.67 12.02
CA ALA A 82 26.50 22.24 11.99
C ALA A 82 25.75 21.92 10.69
N GLN A 83 26.43 21.97 9.54
CA GLN A 83 25.87 21.55 8.26
C GLN A 83 25.58 20.05 8.25
N ALA A 84 26.50 19.23 8.76
CA ALA A 84 26.30 17.78 8.88
C ALA A 84 25.08 17.43 9.73
N THR A 85 24.81 18.22 10.76
CA THR A 85 23.64 18.05 11.63
C THR A 85 22.36 18.58 10.96
N ALA A 86 22.41 19.75 10.35
CA ALA A 86 21.25 20.42 9.76
C ALA A 86 20.74 19.71 8.48
N PHE A 87 21.64 19.12 7.69
CA PHE A 87 21.31 18.34 6.50
C PHE A 87 21.15 16.84 6.80
N ASN A 88 21.05 16.45 8.08
CA ASN A 88 20.81 15.08 8.48
C ASN A 88 19.33 14.72 8.32
N VAL A 89 18.99 14.13 7.17
CA VAL A 89 17.62 13.67 6.86
C VAL A 89 17.09 12.73 7.94
N THR A 90 17.91 11.79 8.42
CA THR A 90 17.52 10.84 9.48
C THR A 90 17.11 11.54 10.78
N ALA A 91 17.79 12.62 11.15
CA ALA A 91 17.45 13.40 12.36
C ALA A 91 16.10 14.13 12.20
N ILE A 92 15.83 14.66 11.01
CA ILE A 92 14.55 15.32 10.69
C ILE A 92 13.41 14.29 10.69
N THR A 93 13.61 13.14 10.04
CA THR A 93 12.64 12.04 10.05
C THR A 93 12.31 11.60 11.47
N LYS A 94 13.32 11.43 12.33
CA LYS A 94 13.13 11.06 13.73
C LYS A 94 12.34 12.11 14.51
N LYS A 95 12.69 13.40 14.35
CA LYS A 95 11.99 14.50 15.01
C LYS A 95 10.54 14.60 14.53
N PHE A 96 10.31 14.51 13.21
CA PHE A 96 8.97 14.49 12.63
C PHE A 96 8.14 13.35 13.21
N TYR A 97 8.71 12.15 13.32
CA TYR A 97 8.05 11.00 13.92
C TYR A 97 7.63 11.24 15.38
N GLU A 98 8.55 11.71 16.21
CA GLU A 98 8.29 11.98 17.63
C GLU A 98 7.16 13.01 17.81
N GLU A 99 7.17 14.08 17.00
CA GLU A 99 6.10 15.07 16.99
C GLU A 99 4.79 14.50 16.41
N TYR A 100 4.84 13.79 15.28
CA TYR A 100 3.68 13.16 14.65
C TYR A 100 2.93 12.27 15.64
N ARG A 101 3.65 11.45 16.40
CA ARG A 101 3.06 10.60 17.43
C ARG A 101 2.35 11.41 18.51
N ARG A 102 2.97 12.48 19.01
CA ARG A 102 2.34 13.36 20.00
C ARG A 102 1.04 13.95 19.47
N TYR A 103 1.03 14.39 18.22
CA TYR A 103 -0.16 14.95 17.58
C TYR A 103 -1.21 13.90 17.21
N TYR A 104 -0.80 12.68 16.89
CA TYR A 104 -1.68 11.53 16.72
C TYR A 104 -2.43 11.24 18.03
N GLU A 105 -1.73 11.21 19.16
CA GLU A 105 -2.37 11.02 20.47
C GLU A 105 -3.32 12.16 20.81
N LYS A 106 -2.94 13.41 20.52
CA LYS A 106 -3.82 14.58 20.66
C LYS A 106 -5.10 14.43 19.83
N ALA A 107 -4.97 13.98 18.58
CA ALA A 107 -6.11 13.70 17.71
C ALA A 107 -6.98 12.55 18.25
N ARG A 108 -6.38 11.44 18.67
CA ARG A 108 -7.07 10.28 19.24
C ARG A 108 -7.90 10.67 20.48
N THR A 109 -7.31 11.45 21.39
CA THR A 109 -8.01 11.95 22.57
C THR A 109 -9.17 12.86 22.18
N ALA A 110 -8.99 13.77 21.23
CA ALA A 110 -10.05 14.65 20.76
C ALA A 110 -11.20 13.85 20.11
N VAL A 111 -10.90 12.90 19.23
CA VAL A 111 -11.90 12.02 18.60
C VAL A 111 -12.73 11.32 19.68
N ARG A 112 -12.08 10.67 20.67
CA ARG A 112 -12.77 9.95 21.74
C ARG A 112 -13.61 10.89 22.63
N GLN A 113 -13.07 12.05 22.98
CA GLN A 113 -13.72 13.00 23.89
C GLN A 113 -14.98 13.63 23.31
N TYR A 114 -14.94 14.05 22.05
CA TYR A 114 -16.03 14.82 21.42
C TYR A 114 -17.06 13.93 20.71
N ASN A 115 -16.76 12.66 20.44
CA ASN A 115 -17.65 11.72 19.75
C ASN A 115 -18.17 10.62 20.69
N LYS A 116 -18.72 11.01 21.86
CA LYS A 116 -19.28 10.06 22.84
C LYS A 116 -20.49 9.28 22.33
N GLY A 117 -21.18 9.79 21.32
CA GLY A 117 -22.33 9.13 20.70
C GLY A 117 -21.97 7.97 19.76
N ILE A 118 -20.70 7.82 19.39
CA ILE A 118 -20.21 6.78 18.47
C ILE A 118 -19.65 5.64 19.31
N ARG A 119 -20.35 4.50 19.35
CA ARG A 119 -19.99 3.34 20.19
C ARG A 119 -18.60 2.81 19.85
N GLU A 120 -18.28 2.79 18.56
CA GLU A 120 -17.00 2.33 18.00
C GLU A 120 -15.78 3.09 18.55
N PHE A 121 -15.97 4.30 19.08
CA PHE A 121 -14.88 5.09 19.66
C PHE A 121 -14.77 4.99 21.18
N GLN A 122 -15.80 4.45 21.84
CA GLN A 122 -15.85 4.39 23.30
C GLN A 122 -15.50 3.00 23.83
N ASP A 123 -15.91 1.97 23.10
CA ASP A 123 -15.75 0.57 23.49
C ASP A 123 -14.28 0.14 23.56
N GLU A 124 -13.85 -0.40 24.70
CA GLU A 124 -12.48 -0.89 24.90
C GLU A 124 -12.19 -2.10 24.00
N ASP A 125 -13.21 -2.91 23.70
CA ASP A 125 -13.10 -4.06 22.81
C ASP A 125 -13.01 -3.65 21.32
N GLN A 126 -13.38 -2.40 20.96
CA GLN A 126 -13.29 -1.85 19.60
C GLN A 126 -12.24 -0.75 19.46
N THR A 127 -11.24 -0.74 20.34
CA THR A 127 -10.12 0.22 20.31
C THR A 127 -9.49 0.35 18.91
N ASP A 128 -9.49 -0.74 18.14
CA ASP A 128 -9.02 -0.83 16.76
C ASP A 128 -9.71 0.17 15.80
N LYS A 129 -11.02 0.40 15.94
CA LYS A 129 -11.76 1.32 15.06
C LYS A 129 -11.42 2.78 15.32
N LEU A 130 -11.23 3.16 16.59
CA LEU A 130 -10.75 4.49 16.97
C LEU A 130 -9.35 4.75 16.39
N HIS A 131 -8.47 3.75 16.49
CA HIS A 131 -7.12 3.81 15.93
C HIS A 131 -7.15 3.96 14.41
N ALA A 132 -7.92 3.11 13.72
CA ALA A 132 -8.08 3.15 12.27
C ALA A 132 -8.64 4.50 11.79
N PHE A 133 -9.64 5.06 12.46
CA PHE A 133 -10.17 6.39 12.11
C PHE A 133 -9.12 7.49 12.31
N THR A 134 -8.46 7.52 13.47
CA THR A 134 -7.45 8.55 13.78
C THR A 134 -6.28 8.48 12.80
N GLN A 135 -5.86 7.27 12.44
CA GLN A 135 -4.78 7.04 11.48
C GLN A 135 -5.16 7.54 10.08
N ARG A 136 -6.38 7.24 9.63
CA ARG A 136 -6.91 7.75 8.36
C ARG A 136 -7.04 9.26 8.34
N LEU A 137 -7.52 9.88 9.42
CA LEU A 137 -7.59 11.34 9.54
C LEU A 137 -6.20 11.98 9.39
N MET A 138 -5.21 11.48 10.13
CA MET A 138 -3.84 11.98 10.06
C MET A 138 -3.20 11.74 8.68
N GLY A 139 -3.45 10.56 8.08
CA GLY A 139 -3.04 10.24 6.72
C GLY A 139 -3.63 11.17 5.67
N ARG A 140 -4.94 11.45 5.74
CA ARG A 140 -5.65 12.39 4.86
C ARG A 140 -5.09 13.81 4.96
N LEU A 141 -4.81 14.29 6.17
CA LEU A 141 -4.20 15.61 6.38
C LEU A 141 -2.81 15.68 5.76
N MET A 142 -1.96 14.72 6.06
CA MET A 142 -0.60 14.67 5.54
C MET A 142 -0.57 14.59 4.01
N PHE A 143 -1.49 13.83 3.42
CA PHE A 143 -1.68 13.77 1.98
C PHE A 143 -2.10 15.11 1.37
N LEU A 144 -3.01 15.84 2.03
CA LEU A 144 -3.37 17.19 1.62
C LEU A 144 -2.15 18.13 1.64
N TYR A 145 -1.21 17.96 2.57
CA TYR A 145 0.05 18.73 2.58
C TYR A 145 0.95 18.41 1.39
N PHE A 146 1.08 17.15 0.97
CA PHE A 146 1.77 16.80 -0.28
C PHE A 146 1.08 17.42 -1.50
N LEU A 147 -0.25 17.35 -1.57
CA LEU A 147 -1.04 17.97 -2.65
C LEU A 147 -0.91 19.49 -2.69
N GLN A 148 -0.93 20.13 -1.51
CA GLN A 148 -0.75 21.56 -1.36
C GLN A 148 0.62 21.97 -1.91
N ARG A 149 1.67 21.23 -1.57
CA ARG A 149 3.02 21.48 -2.09
C ARG A 149 3.11 21.31 -3.59
N LYS A 150 2.34 20.38 -4.15
CA LYS A 150 2.25 20.18 -5.60
C LYS A 150 1.54 21.32 -6.32
N GLY A 151 0.76 22.12 -5.58
CA GLY A 151 -0.11 23.14 -6.16
C GLY A 151 -1.45 22.60 -6.67
N TRP A 152 -1.82 21.37 -6.30
CA TRP A 152 -3.10 20.76 -6.71
C TRP A 152 -4.30 21.26 -5.91
N LEU A 153 -4.06 22.05 -4.86
CA LEU A 153 -5.10 22.79 -4.13
C LEU A 153 -5.24 24.23 -4.69
N GLY A 154 -5.48 24.33 -5.99
CA GLY A 154 -5.66 25.62 -6.69
C GLY A 154 -4.41 26.49 -6.77
N GLY A 155 -3.22 25.89 -6.81
CA GLY A 155 -1.94 26.61 -6.85
C GLY A 155 -1.61 27.37 -5.56
N ARG A 156 -2.35 27.16 -4.46
CA ARG A 156 -2.16 27.88 -3.20
C ARG A 156 -1.28 27.09 -2.24
N PRO A 157 -0.08 27.60 -1.88
CA PRO A 157 0.85 26.89 -1.00
C PRO A 157 0.39 26.81 0.46
N LYS A 158 -0.62 27.60 0.85
CA LYS A 158 -1.19 27.65 2.22
C LYS A 158 -2.70 27.42 2.26
N PHE A 159 -3.24 26.75 1.24
CA PHE A 159 -4.68 26.49 1.10
C PHE A 159 -5.36 26.07 2.42
N LEU A 160 -4.84 25.04 3.12
CA LEU A 160 -5.46 24.53 4.35
C LEU A 160 -5.47 25.58 5.47
N THR A 161 -4.38 26.33 5.61
CA THR A 161 -4.26 27.41 6.60
C THR A 161 -5.20 28.56 6.27
N ASP A 162 -5.30 28.93 4.99
CA ASP A 162 -6.19 30.00 4.51
C ASP A 162 -7.66 29.64 4.74
N GLN A 163 -8.05 28.37 4.49
CA GLN A 163 -9.42 27.90 4.73
C GLN A 163 -9.73 27.80 6.22
N TYR A 164 -8.78 27.40 7.05
CA TYR A 164 -8.95 27.43 8.51
C TYR A 164 -9.24 28.85 8.99
N GLN A 165 -8.41 29.82 8.58
CA GLN A 165 -8.62 31.21 8.95
C GLN A 165 -9.94 31.78 8.40
N ALA A 166 -10.35 31.38 7.19
CA ALA A 166 -11.63 31.79 6.63
C ALA A 166 -12.81 31.25 7.47
N ALA A 167 -12.83 29.95 7.77
CA ALA A 167 -13.87 29.33 8.58
C ALA A 167 -13.99 29.99 9.97
N ILE A 168 -12.87 30.24 10.65
CA ILE A 168 -12.90 30.91 11.96
C ILE A 168 -13.36 32.37 11.84
N ARG A 169 -13.00 33.09 10.77
CA ARG A 169 -13.45 34.47 10.55
C ARG A 169 -14.95 34.56 10.26
N ASP A 170 -15.47 33.67 9.43
CA ASP A 170 -16.87 33.68 9.00
C ASP A 170 -17.80 33.43 10.20
N HIS A 171 -17.36 32.60 11.15
CA HIS A 171 -18.09 32.31 12.38
C HIS A 171 -17.67 33.16 13.58
N ALA A 172 -16.81 34.17 13.40
CA ALA A 172 -16.24 34.95 14.51
C ALA A 172 -17.30 35.62 15.41
N SER A 173 -18.48 35.93 14.87
CA SER A 173 -19.60 36.50 15.63
C SER A 173 -20.32 35.50 16.55
N GLU A 174 -20.17 34.21 16.28
CA GLU A 174 -20.72 33.11 17.06
C GLU A 174 -19.74 32.65 18.16
N ILE A 175 -18.45 32.96 18.00
CA ILE A 175 -17.40 32.66 18.97
C ILE A 175 -17.53 33.58 20.19
N ARG A 176 -17.86 32.99 21.35
CA ARG A 176 -17.96 33.71 22.62
C ARG A 176 -16.79 33.31 23.54
N GLY A 177 -15.86 34.24 23.78
CA GLY A 177 -14.75 34.00 24.72
C GLY A 177 -13.81 32.87 24.27
N ASN A 178 -13.56 31.91 25.17
CA ASN A 178 -12.70 30.74 24.92
C ASN A 178 -13.52 29.47 24.60
N ASP A 179 -14.76 29.61 24.13
CA ASP A 179 -15.59 28.46 23.80
C ASP A 179 -15.03 27.69 22.60
N GLU A 180 -15.09 26.36 22.67
CA GLU A 180 -14.64 25.47 21.60
C GLU A 180 -15.61 25.51 20.42
N THR A 181 -15.06 25.60 19.20
CA THR A 181 -15.82 25.64 17.94
C THR A 181 -15.56 24.38 17.11
N PHE A 182 -16.39 24.10 16.10
CA PHE A 182 -16.39 22.81 15.37
C PHE A 182 -16.60 22.96 13.86
N TYR A 183 -16.17 24.08 13.28
CA TYR A 183 -16.49 24.43 11.89
C TYR A 183 -15.49 23.87 10.89
N TYR A 184 -14.19 23.87 11.20
CA TYR A 184 -13.15 23.58 10.22
C TYR A 184 -13.24 22.16 9.66
N TYR A 185 -13.42 21.15 10.52
CA TYR A 185 -13.54 19.78 10.02
C TYR A 185 -14.79 19.62 9.14
N ARG A 186 -15.94 20.10 9.62
CA ARG A 186 -17.24 19.91 8.99
C ARG A 186 -17.45 20.73 7.72
N GLU A 187 -16.97 21.97 7.69
CA GLU A 187 -17.21 22.89 6.57
C GLU A 187 -16.07 22.92 5.56
N VAL A 188 -14.87 22.49 5.95
CA VAL A 188 -13.69 22.48 5.08
C VAL A 188 -13.24 21.05 4.78
N LEU A 189 -12.81 20.29 5.80
CA LEU A 189 -12.14 19.01 5.57
C LEU A 189 -13.09 17.92 5.05
N GLU A 190 -14.28 17.80 5.61
CA GLU A 190 -15.28 16.81 5.22
C GLU A 190 -15.73 17.02 3.75
N PRO A 191 -16.11 18.24 3.30
CA PRO A 191 -16.33 18.53 1.87
C PRO A 191 -15.08 18.32 1.00
N LEU A 192 -13.89 18.60 1.52
CA LEU A 192 -12.65 18.40 0.80
C LEU A 192 -12.37 16.90 0.57
N PHE A 193 -12.63 16.06 1.57
CA PHE A 193 -12.47 14.61 1.49
C PHE A 193 -13.55 13.99 0.59
N PHE A 194 -14.82 14.18 0.94
CA PHE A 194 -15.90 13.35 0.42
C PHE A 194 -16.61 13.97 -0.79
N GLU A 195 -16.77 15.30 -0.83
CA GLU A 195 -17.41 15.97 -1.99
C GLU A 195 -16.39 16.33 -3.07
N THR A 196 -15.13 16.59 -2.68
CA THR A 196 -14.09 17.08 -3.58
C THR A 196 -13.16 15.96 -4.07
N MET A 197 -12.46 15.25 -3.20
CA MET A 197 -11.51 14.23 -3.68
C MET A 197 -12.17 12.90 -4.05
N ASN A 198 -13.36 12.62 -3.51
CA ASN A 198 -14.10 11.37 -3.75
C ASN A 198 -15.24 11.46 -4.78
N THR A 199 -15.54 12.62 -5.35
CA THR A 199 -16.58 12.74 -6.40
C THR A 199 -15.99 13.26 -7.71
N ARG A 200 -16.43 12.72 -8.86
CA ARG A 200 -16.09 13.29 -10.17
C ARG A 200 -16.91 14.56 -10.41
N ARG A 201 -16.26 15.64 -10.81
CA ARG A 201 -16.90 16.94 -11.11
C ARG A 201 -16.50 17.46 -12.49
N PRO A 202 -17.39 18.17 -13.20
CA PRO A 202 -17.03 18.87 -14.43
C PRO A 202 -15.86 19.83 -14.21
N ASP A 203 -14.83 19.70 -15.04
CA ASP A 203 -13.60 20.48 -15.02
C ASP A 203 -12.91 20.64 -13.65
N ASN A 204 -13.10 19.68 -12.75
CA ASN A 204 -12.54 19.68 -11.39
C ASN A 204 -12.87 20.94 -10.57
N VAL A 205 -13.97 21.64 -10.90
CA VAL A 205 -14.41 22.85 -10.19
C VAL A 205 -14.84 22.48 -8.77
N THR A 206 -14.47 23.31 -7.80
CA THR A 206 -14.81 23.10 -6.38
C THR A 206 -15.79 24.16 -5.88
N ARG A 207 -16.27 23.97 -4.65
CA ARG A 207 -17.08 24.99 -3.94
C ARG A 207 -16.29 26.26 -3.64
N TRP A 208 -14.96 26.20 -3.63
CA TRP A 208 -14.12 27.36 -3.43
C TRP A 208 -13.92 28.08 -4.76
N SER A 209 -14.37 29.35 -4.82
CA SER A 209 -14.34 30.16 -6.02
C SER A 209 -12.94 30.22 -6.65
N GLY A 210 -12.86 29.87 -7.94
CA GLY A 210 -11.62 29.90 -8.72
C GLY A 210 -10.62 28.79 -8.41
N ILE A 211 -10.99 27.80 -7.58
CA ILE A 211 -10.11 26.70 -7.19
C ILE A 211 -10.57 25.41 -7.87
N ARG A 212 -9.61 24.76 -8.56
CA ARG A 212 -9.79 23.44 -9.17
C ARG A 212 -8.98 22.43 -8.38
N ILE A 213 -9.61 21.32 -8.02
CA ILE A 213 -9.01 20.20 -7.30
C ILE A 213 -9.43 18.92 -8.01
N PRO A 214 -8.47 18.06 -8.41
CA PRO A 214 -8.78 16.87 -9.18
C PRO A 214 -9.55 15.84 -8.35
N TYR A 215 -10.33 15.01 -9.03
CA TYR A 215 -10.89 13.79 -8.45
C TYR A 215 -9.78 12.74 -8.30
N LEU A 216 -9.65 12.17 -7.10
CA LEU A 216 -8.51 11.31 -6.74
C LEU A 216 -8.90 9.86 -6.44
N ASN A 217 -10.16 9.50 -6.65
CA ASN A 217 -10.73 8.17 -6.39
C ASN A 217 -10.87 7.81 -4.90
N GLY A 218 -11.96 7.11 -4.58
CA GLY A 218 -12.46 6.86 -3.23
C GLY A 218 -11.75 5.79 -2.43
N GLY A 219 -10.42 5.75 -2.42
CA GLY A 219 -9.68 4.86 -1.52
C GLY A 219 -9.61 5.46 -0.12
N LEU A 220 -8.58 6.27 0.14
CA LEU A 220 -8.38 6.99 1.40
C LEU A 220 -9.58 7.89 1.77
N PHE A 221 -10.28 8.41 0.76
CA PHE A 221 -11.43 9.29 0.91
C PHE A 221 -12.78 8.55 0.79
N ASP A 222 -12.79 7.22 0.92
CA ASP A 222 -14.03 6.46 1.06
C ASP A 222 -14.72 6.81 2.39
N GLU A 223 -15.91 7.38 2.32
CA GLU A 223 -16.76 7.61 3.48
C GLU A 223 -17.25 6.27 4.08
N GLY A 224 -17.39 5.22 3.25
CA GLY A 224 -17.90 3.92 3.68
C GLY A 224 -17.03 3.18 4.69
N ARG A 225 -15.78 3.65 4.90
CA ARG A 225 -14.87 3.12 5.92
C ARG A 225 -14.95 3.87 7.25
N ASP A 226 -15.51 5.08 7.27
CA ASP A 226 -15.67 5.88 8.49
C ASP A 226 -16.90 5.41 9.29
N PRO A 227 -16.94 5.59 10.62
CA PRO A 227 -18.10 5.19 11.41
C PRO A 227 -19.36 5.94 10.99
N THR A 228 -20.52 5.28 11.13
CA THR A 228 -21.80 5.91 10.81
C THR A 228 -22.17 6.95 11.86
N GLY A 229 -22.19 8.22 11.48
CA GLY A 229 -22.64 9.31 12.33
C GLY A 229 -21.87 10.60 12.08
N PRO A 230 -22.37 11.75 12.59
CA PRO A 230 -21.66 13.01 12.45
C PRO A 230 -20.39 12.98 13.29
N ILE A 231 -19.24 13.13 12.64
CA ILE A 231 -17.95 13.25 13.31
C ILE A 231 -17.77 14.71 13.76
N ILE A 232 -17.52 14.89 15.04
CA ILE A 232 -17.32 16.19 15.69
C ILE A 232 -15.87 16.31 16.10
N LEU A 233 -15.15 17.27 15.52
CA LEU A 233 -13.77 17.59 15.88
C LEU A 233 -13.64 19.08 16.20
N PRO A 234 -12.98 19.42 17.33
CA PRO A 234 -12.82 20.80 17.75
C PRO A 234 -11.85 21.56 16.84
N ASP A 235 -12.10 22.84 16.62
CA ASP A 235 -11.22 23.70 15.83
C ASP A 235 -9.87 23.94 16.54
N SER A 236 -9.80 23.83 17.87
CA SER A 236 -8.54 23.85 18.63
C SER A 236 -7.61 22.68 18.26
N LEU A 237 -8.15 21.57 17.75
CA LEU A 237 -7.32 20.48 17.22
C LEU A 237 -6.52 20.93 15.99
N PHE A 238 -7.05 21.86 15.20
CA PHE A 238 -6.46 22.33 13.94
C PHE A 238 -5.79 23.70 14.05
N ASP A 239 -5.68 24.24 15.26
CA ASP A 239 -5.06 25.54 15.55
C ASP A 239 -3.67 25.73 14.90
N LEU A 240 -3.34 26.99 14.58
CA LEU A 240 -2.12 27.37 13.87
C LEU A 240 -0.89 27.54 14.78
N HIS A 241 -1.06 27.50 16.11
CA HIS A 241 0.01 27.60 17.10
C HIS A 241 0.41 26.23 17.67
N ASP A 242 -0.57 25.45 18.15
CA ASP A 242 -0.38 24.13 18.79
C ASP A 242 -1.30 23.03 18.22
N GLY A 243 -1.99 23.27 17.10
CA GLY A 243 -2.83 22.26 16.46
C GLY A 243 -2.11 21.42 15.40
N LEU A 244 -2.86 20.54 14.74
CA LEU A 244 -2.38 19.68 13.65
C LEU A 244 -1.85 20.50 12.47
N LEU A 245 -2.49 21.62 12.12
CA LEU A 245 -1.99 22.50 11.07
C LEU A 245 -0.67 23.17 11.49
N ALA A 246 -0.55 23.59 12.75
CA ALA A 246 0.70 24.13 13.29
C ALA A 246 1.86 23.13 13.17
N PHE A 247 1.58 21.85 13.44
CA PHE A 247 2.55 20.77 13.30
C PHE A 247 2.99 20.61 11.84
N PHE A 248 2.05 20.34 10.93
CA PHE A 248 2.39 20.08 9.53
C PHE A 248 3.03 21.30 8.85
N ASN A 249 2.58 22.53 9.16
CA ASN A 249 3.16 23.77 8.64
C ASN A 249 4.64 24.00 9.06
N ARG A 250 5.13 23.32 10.08
CA ARG A 250 6.54 23.43 10.48
C ARG A 250 7.48 22.74 9.50
N TYR A 251 7.02 21.71 8.80
CA TYR A 251 7.85 20.86 7.96
C TYR A 251 7.68 21.18 6.49
N ASN A 252 8.79 21.09 5.76
CA ASN A 252 8.80 21.16 4.30
C ASN A 252 8.47 19.77 3.76
N PHE A 253 7.47 19.66 2.88
CA PHE A 253 7.13 18.42 2.20
C PHE A 253 7.81 18.40 0.84
N THR A 254 8.35 17.25 0.44
CA THR A 254 8.86 17.01 -0.91
C THR A 254 8.02 15.94 -1.60
N ILE A 255 7.84 16.10 -2.89
CA ILE A 255 7.17 15.13 -3.75
C ILE A 255 8.21 14.39 -4.60
N ALA A 256 9.49 14.76 -4.49
CA ALA A 256 10.54 14.09 -5.24
C ALA A 256 10.78 12.69 -4.70
N ASP A 257 10.75 11.68 -5.58
CA ASP A 257 11.28 10.35 -5.28
C ASP A 257 12.81 10.46 -5.23
N ASP A 258 13.32 10.73 -4.03
CA ASP A 258 14.75 10.74 -3.75
C ASP A 258 15.38 9.39 -4.06
N THR A 259 16.66 9.35 -4.44
CA THR A 259 17.40 8.08 -4.59
C THR A 259 18.31 7.90 -3.37
N PRO A 260 18.83 6.68 -3.06
CA PRO A 260 19.79 6.53 -1.96
C PRO A 260 21.03 7.45 -2.05
N LEU A 261 21.34 7.93 -3.25
CA LEU A 261 22.45 8.84 -3.54
C LEU A 261 22.05 10.32 -3.58
N GLU A 262 20.76 10.65 -3.60
CA GLU A 262 20.27 12.03 -3.62
C GLU A 262 19.06 12.17 -2.72
N GLN A 263 19.19 12.94 -1.64
CA GLN A 263 18.14 13.10 -0.63
C GLN A 263 17.81 14.57 -0.42
N ASP A 264 16.53 14.91 -0.42
CA ASP A 264 16.02 16.21 -0.04
C ASP A 264 15.90 16.29 1.51
N VAL A 265 16.23 17.45 2.06
CA VAL A 265 16.06 17.78 3.48
C VAL A 265 14.61 18.22 3.70
N ALA A 266 13.69 17.28 3.50
CA ALA A 266 12.24 17.49 3.55
C ALA A 266 11.54 16.20 3.95
N VAL A 267 10.26 16.28 4.31
CA VAL A 267 9.40 15.11 4.54
C VAL A 267 9.01 14.52 3.19
N ASP A 268 9.48 13.30 2.94
CA ASP A 268 9.22 12.54 1.72
C ASP A 268 8.11 11.49 1.92
N PRO A 269 7.54 10.91 0.84
CA PRO A 269 6.57 9.82 0.92
C PRO A 269 7.08 8.52 1.58
N GLU A 270 8.40 8.29 1.63
CA GLU A 270 8.99 7.10 2.27
C GLU A 270 8.95 7.21 3.80
N MET A 271 9.10 8.42 4.35
CA MET A 271 8.94 8.68 5.78
C MET A 271 7.55 8.26 6.28
N LEU A 272 6.54 8.25 5.40
CA LEU A 272 5.21 7.72 5.73
C LEU A 272 5.31 6.27 6.15
N GLY A 273 5.98 5.44 5.36
CA GLY A 273 6.13 4.02 5.65
C GLY A 273 6.75 3.81 7.02
N LYS A 274 7.86 4.50 7.31
CA LYS A 274 8.54 4.42 8.61
C LYS A 274 7.68 4.89 9.78
N VAL A 275 7.00 6.04 9.63
CA VAL A 275 6.17 6.60 10.70
C VAL A 275 5.04 5.64 11.05
N PHE A 276 4.36 5.12 10.04
CA PHE A 276 3.23 4.24 10.27
C PHE A 276 3.66 2.82 10.70
N GLU A 277 4.74 2.26 10.15
CA GLU A 277 5.26 0.95 10.57
C GLU A 277 5.64 0.96 12.05
N ASN A 278 6.38 1.99 12.50
CA ASN A 278 6.76 2.12 13.90
C ASN A 278 5.53 2.26 14.83
N MET A 279 4.47 2.94 14.37
CA MET A 279 3.22 3.02 15.13
C MET A 279 2.48 1.68 15.20
N LEU A 280 2.54 0.87 14.13
CA LEU A 280 2.00 -0.48 14.11
C LEU A 280 2.82 -1.44 15.01
N GLU A 281 4.15 -1.34 14.97
CA GLU A 281 5.09 -2.12 15.81
C GLU A 281 4.89 -1.87 17.31
N GLU A 282 4.62 -0.63 17.69
CA GLU A 282 4.43 -0.28 19.10
C GLU A 282 3.15 -0.82 19.70
N ARG A 283 2.10 -0.99 18.88
CA ARG A 283 0.86 -1.65 19.28
C ARG A 283 1.12 -3.13 19.60
N ASP A 284 2.00 -3.76 18.83
CA ASP A 284 2.18 -5.22 18.82
C ASP A 284 3.53 -5.67 19.42
N ARG A 285 4.11 -4.88 20.34
CA ARG A 285 5.44 -5.15 20.92
C ARG A 285 5.62 -6.62 21.30
N GLY A 286 6.54 -7.29 20.59
CA GLY A 286 6.92 -8.69 20.82
C GLY A 286 6.14 -9.73 20.02
N GLN A 287 5.18 -9.34 19.18
CA GLN A 287 4.36 -10.24 18.36
C GLN A 287 4.44 -9.96 16.85
N SER A 288 4.71 -8.71 16.43
CA SER A 288 4.87 -8.38 15.01
C SER A 288 6.33 -8.48 14.56
N GLY A 289 6.62 -9.31 13.55
CA GLY A 289 7.92 -9.36 12.84
C GLY A 289 8.13 -8.20 11.86
N SER A 290 7.35 -7.13 11.98
CA SER A 290 7.50 -5.91 11.19
C SER A 290 8.86 -5.29 11.52
N PHE A 291 9.80 -5.41 10.57
CA PHE A 291 11.08 -4.73 10.59
C PHE A 291 11.18 -3.92 9.30
N TYR A 292 11.42 -2.61 9.46
CA TYR A 292 11.71 -1.74 8.33
C TYR A 292 12.92 -2.26 7.53
N THR A 293 12.71 -2.57 6.25
CA THR A 293 13.80 -2.99 5.35
C THR A 293 14.54 -1.75 4.83
N PRO A 294 15.86 -1.62 5.03
CA PRO A 294 16.61 -0.48 4.52
C PRO A 294 16.49 -0.35 3.00
N ARG A 295 16.38 0.89 2.50
CA ARG A 295 16.21 1.18 1.05
C ARG A 295 17.21 0.46 0.16
N ALA A 296 18.47 0.40 0.58
CA ALA A 296 19.53 -0.24 -0.19
C ALA A 296 19.30 -1.75 -0.36
N ILE A 297 18.72 -2.40 0.66
CA ILE A 297 18.36 -3.82 0.61
C ILE A 297 17.14 -4.02 -0.29
N VAL A 298 16.11 -3.18 -0.13
CA VAL A 298 14.91 -3.22 -1.00
C VAL A 298 15.32 -3.07 -2.47
N ALA A 299 16.10 -2.04 -2.80
CA ALA A 299 16.57 -1.82 -4.16
C ALA A 299 17.36 -3.02 -4.69
N TYR A 300 18.33 -3.52 -3.92
CA TYR A 300 19.12 -4.69 -4.32
C TYR A 300 18.23 -5.91 -4.60
N MET A 301 17.29 -6.24 -3.71
CA MET A 301 16.41 -7.39 -3.91
C MET A 301 15.50 -7.23 -5.13
N CYS A 302 14.94 -6.02 -5.36
CA CYS A 302 14.13 -5.74 -6.55
C CYS A 302 14.96 -5.85 -7.84
N GLN A 303 16.19 -5.34 -7.84
CA GLN A 303 17.11 -5.41 -8.98
C GLN A 303 17.45 -6.85 -9.34
N GLU A 304 17.75 -7.68 -8.35
CA GLU A 304 18.07 -9.10 -8.54
C GLU A 304 16.88 -9.90 -9.04
N ALA A 305 15.69 -9.67 -8.46
CA ALA A 305 14.46 -10.32 -8.90
C ALA A 305 14.10 -9.94 -10.34
N LEU A 306 14.20 -8.65 -10.69
CA LEU A 306 13.89 -8.16 -12.03
C LEU A 306 14.92 -8.64 -13.07
N ALA A 307 16.21 -8.70 -12.71
CA ALA A 307 17.24 -9.26 -13.57
C ALA A 307 17.05 -10.75 -13.82
N GLY A 308 16.65 -11.52 -12.80
CA GLY A 308 16.32 -12.94 -12.96
C GLY A 308 15.12 -13.16 -13.89
N TYR A 309 14.04 -12.39 -13.69
CA TYR A 309 12.87 -12.45 -14.56
C TYR A 309 13.21 -12.15 -16.03
N LEU A 310 13.92 -11.05 -16.29
CA LEU A 310 14.25 -10.63 -17.66
C LEU A 310 15.24 -11.57 -18.37
N GLU A 311 16.08 -12.29 -17.63
CA GLU A 311 16.91 -13.35 -18.21
C GLU A 311 16.07 -14.49 -18.78
N GLU A 312 15.05 -14.92 -18.04
CA GLU A 312 14.16 -16.01 -18.47
C GLU A 312 13.15 -15.55 -19.53
N SER A 313 12.55 -14.37 -19.36
CA SER A 313 11.44 -13.91 -20.19
C SER A 313 11.85 -13.14 -21.44
N ALA A 314 12.98 -12.41 -21.39
CA ALA A 314 13.46 -11.57 -22.47
C ALA A 314 14.81 -12.04 -23.04
N THR A 315 15.38 -13.14 -22.54
CA THR A 315 16.68 -13.69 -22.96
C THR A 315 17.84 -12.67 -22.86
N VAL A 316 17.74 -11.72 -21.93
CA VAL A 316 18.77 -10.69 -21.70
C VAL A 316 19.63 -11.11 -20.52
N SER A 317 20.96 -11.06 -20.67
CA SER A 317 21.85 -11.48 -19.58
C SER A 317 21.64 -10.66 -18.30
N ARG A 318 21.73 -11.31 -17.12
CA ARG A 318 21.62 -10.60 -15.83
C ARG A 318 22.63 -9.46 -15.70
N GLU A 319 23.82 -9.62 -16.27
CA GLU A 319 24.87 -8.60 -16.23
C GLU A 319 24.45 -7.35 -17.02
N THR A 320 23.85 -7.53 -18.21
CA THR A 320 23.31 -6.43 -19.02
C THR A 320 22.21 -5.67 -18.28
N VAL A 321 21.29 -6.39 -17.63
CA VAL A 321 20.20 -5.77 -16.85
C VAL A 321 20.75 -5.06 -15.62
N ARG A 322 21.65 -5.70 -14.86
CA ARG A 322 22.30 -5.09 -13.68
C ARG A 322 23.01 -3.80 -14.02
N ALA A 323 23.64 -3.76 -15.19
CA ALA A 323 24.32 -2.57 -15.68
C ALA A 323 23.38 -1.37 -15.89
N GLN A 324 22.06 -1.58 -16.03
CA GLN A 324 21.08 -0.48 -16.12
C GLN A 324 20.76 0.16 -14.76
N PHE A 325 21.05 -0.52 -13.65
CA PHE A 325 20.84 0.01 -12.30
C PHE A 325 22.00 0.89 -11.84
N ASP A 326 23.19 0.74 -12.44
CA ASP A 326 24.37 1.53 -12.15
C ASP A 326 24.40 2.83 -12.99
N PRO A 327 24.28 4.02 -12.37
CA PRO A 327 24.31 5.29 -13.09
C PRO A 327 25.61 5.56 -13.86
N ASP A 328 26.72 4.91 -13.48
CA ASP A 328 28.04 5.10 -14.09
C ASP A 328 28.35 4.08 -15.19
N SER A 329 27.44 3.13 -15.42
CA SER A 329 27.56 2.13 -16.47
C SER A 329 27.36 2.75 -17.87
N THR A 330 28.14 2.28 -18.83
CA THR A 330 27.98 2.61 -20.26
C THR A 330 27.32 1.51 -21.07
N VAL A 331 26.97 0.38 -20.44
CA VAL A 331 26.33 -0.74 -21.12
C VAL A 331 24.88 -0.37 -21.42
N GLN A 332 24.48 -0.47 -22.68
CA GLN A 332 23.11 -0.25 -23.13
C GLN A 332 22.54 -1.54 -23.71
N PHE A 333 21.21 -1.66 -23.71
CA PHE A 333 20.54 -2.71 -24.46
C PHE A 333 20.77 -2.53 -25.96
N THR A 334 20.81 -3.63 -26.69
CA THR A 334 20.58 -3.63 -28.14
C THR A 334 19.10 -3.32 -28.44
N PRO A 335 18.76 -2.85 -29.65
CA PRO A 335 17.36 -2.62 -30.01
C PRO A 335 16.47 -3.86 -29.84
N GLU A 336 16.97 -5.04 -30.20
CA GLU A 336 16.25 -6.31 -30.03
C GLU A 336 16.03 -6.65 -28.55
N GLU A 337 17.07 -6.53 -27.71
CA GLU A 337 16.92 -6.70 -26.26
C GLU A 337 15.93 -5.68 -25.68
N ALA A 338 15.93 -4.43 -26.13
CA ALA A 338 15.03 -3.39 -25.65
C ALA A 338 13.55 -3.68 -26.01
N GLU A 339 13.28 -4.24 -27.19
CA GLU A 339 11.94 -4.71 -27.57
C GLU A 339 11.47 -5.88 -26.70
N HIS A 340 12.32 -6.89 -26.51
CA HIS A 340 12.01 -8.05 -25.65
C HIS A 340 11.80 -7.64 -24.20
N VAL A 341 12.63 -6.73 -23.67
CA VAL A 341 12.48 -6.19 -22.31
C VAL A 341 11.13 -5.49 -22.16
N ASN A 342 10.76 -4.61 -23.11
CA ASN A 342 9.46 -3.91 -23.04
C ASN A 342 8.29 -4.89 -23.08
N ALA A 343 8.34 -5.88 -23.99
CA ALA A 343 7.29 -6.91 -24.10
C ALA A 343 7.16 -7.75 -22.81
N ALA A 344 8.28 -8.12 -22.20
CA ALA A 344 8.28 -8.82 -20.92
C ALA A 344 7.66 -7.96 -19.80
N LEU A 345 8.12 -6.71 -19.66
CA LEU A 345 7.62 -5.79 -18.64
C LEU A 345 6.12 -5.49 -18.76
N ASP A 346 5.55 -5.52 -19.97
CA ASP A 346 4.11 -5.30 -20.18
C ASP A 346 3.22 -6.42 -19.65
N THR A 347 3.78 -7.62 -19.45
CA THR A 347 3.04 -8.76 -18.90
C THR A 347 3.42 -9.09 -17.47
N LEU A 348 4.45 -8.45 -16.91
CA LEU A 348 5.00 -8.75 -15.59
C LEU A 348 3.94 -8.61 -14.48
N THR A 349 3.93 -9.58 -13.57
CA THR A 349 3.15 -9.59 -12.33
C THR A 349 4.06 -9.86 -11.13
N VAL A 350 3.95 -9.01 -10.10
CA VAL A 350 4.79 -9.05 -8.89
C VAL A 350 3.90 -9.09 -7.65
N LEU A 351 4.18 -10.01 -6.74
CA LEU A 351 3.48 -10.17 -5.47
C LEU A 351 4.40 -9.91 -4.27
N ASP A 352 3.91 -9.13 -3.32
CA ASP A 352 4.43 -9.05 -1.95
C ASP A 352 3.40 -9.61 -0.94
N PRO A 353 3.56 -10.87 -0.46
CA PRO A 353 2.62 -11.48 0.49
C PRO A 353 2.65 -10.92 1.91
N ALA A 354 3.57 -9.99 2.23
CA ALA A 354 3.69 -9.35 3.53
C ALA A 354 4.05 -7.87 3.34
N VAL A 355 3.14 -7.15 2.68
CA VAL A 355 3.48 -5.91 2.00
C VAL A 355 3.84 -4.76 2.94
N GLY A 356 3.36 -4.79 4.19
CA GLY A 356 3.60 -3.73 5.15
C GLY A 356 3.22 -2.37 4.58
N SER A 357 4.11 -1.38 4.72
CA SER A 357 3.90 -0.07 4.12
C SER A 357 4.13 0.00 2.60
N GLY A 358 4.35 -1.12 1.91
CA GLY A 358 4.56 -1.15 0.45
C GLY A 358 5.98 -0.86 -0.01
N SER A 359 6.99 -1.09 0.83
CA SER A 359 8.39 -0.76 0.51
C SER A 359 8.92 -1.52 -0.70
N PHE A 360 8.66 -2.84 -0.82
CA PHE A 360 9.04 -3.59 -2.02
C PHE A 360 8.24 -3.22 -3.25
N LEU A 361 6.95 -2.90 -3.13
CA LEU A 361 6.15 -2.45 -4.27
C LEU A 361 6.67 -1.13 -4.85
N ILE A 362 7.00 -0.15 -4.00
CA ILE A 362 7.61 1.11 -4.43
C ILE A 362 9.00 0.87 -5.01
N GLY A 363 9.82 0.03 -4.37
CA GLY A 363 11.14 -0.34 -4.89
C GLY A 363 11.04 -0.95 -6.28
N MET A 364 10.16 -1.93 -6.46
CA MET A 364 9.94 -2.61 -7.73
C MET A 364 9.40 -1.64 -8.80
N LEU A 365 8.45 -0.77 -8.45
CA LEU A 365 7.97 0.30 -9.34
C LEU A 365 9.12 1.15 -9.88
N HIS A 366 10.04 1.58 -9.01
CA HIS A 366 11.19 2.40 -9.39
C HIS A 366 12.15 1.65 -10.31
N GLU A 367 12.45 0.38 -10.03
CA GLU A 367 13.39 -0.40 -10.84
C GLU A 367 12.79 -0.79 -12.20
N ILE A 368 11.50 -1.13 -12.28
CA ILE A 368 10.80 -1.34 -13.56
C ILE A 368 10.87 -0.06 -14.41
N ILE A 369 10.54 1.10 -13.84
CA ILE A 369 10.60 2.38 -14.56
C ILE A 369 12.02 2.69 -15.05
N ARG A 370 13.04 2.37 -14.24
CA ARG A 370 14.44 2.58 -14.64
C ARG A 370 14.81 1.73 -15.86
N VAL A 371 14.51 0.43 -15.83
CA VAL A 371 14.79 -0.48 -16.95
C VAL A 371 14.02 -0.06 -18.20
N ARG A 372 12.74 0.31 -18.03
CA ARG A 372 11.89 0.76 -19.14
C ARG A 372 12.37 2.06 -19.77
N LYS A 373 12.90 2.99 -18.98
CA LYS A 373 13.57 4.22 -19.49
C LYS A 373 14.80 3.88 -20.33
N ALA A 374 15.62 2.94 -19.88
CA ALA A 374 16.81 2.51 -20.62
C ALA A 374 16.42 1.87 -21.97
N ALA A 375 15.43 0.96 -21.97
CA ALA A 375 14.91 0.37 -23.20
C ALA A 375 14.30 1.42 -24.15
N TYR A 376 13.53 2.37 -23.62
CA TYR A 376 12.92 3.44 -24.42
C TYR A 376 13.95 4.32 -25.11
N LEU A 377 15.01 4.72 -24.38
CA LEU A 377 16.08 5.55 -24.91
C LEU A 377 16.78 4.89 -26.10
N VAL A 378 17.01 3.57 -26.03
CA VAL A 378 17.60 2.79 -27.14
C VAL A 378 16.68 2.77 -28.36
N LEU A 379 15.37 2.60 -28.16
CA LEU A 379 14.39 2.46 -29.26
C LEU A 379 14.03 3.80 -29.93
N HIS A 380 13.98 4.89 -29.17
CA HIS A 380 13.49 6.18 -29.65
C HIS A 380 14.59 7.23 -29.83
N GLY A 381 15.76 7.03 -29.22
CA GLY A 381 16.89 7.97 -29.25
C GLY A 381 16.76 9.17 -28.30
N ASP A 382 15.63 9.32 -27.61
CA ASP A 382 15.33 10.43 -26.69
C ASP A 382 14.81 9.94 -25.33
N GLU A 383 14.87 10.81 -24.32
CA GLU A 383 14.28 10.53 -23.00
C GLU A 383 12.75 10.48 -23.07
N ALA A 384 12.16 9.52 -22.36
CA ALA A 384 10.70 9.39 -22.28
C ALA A 384 10.07 10.68 -21.70
N PRO A 385 9.04 11.25 -22.35
CA PRO A 385 8.36 12.42 -21.85
C PRO A 385 7.63 12.10 -20.54
N ARG A 386 7.40 13.14 -19.72
CA ARG A 386 6.75 12.97 -18.39
C ARG A 386 5.40 12.27 -18.46
N THR A 387 4.62 12.56 -19.51
CA THR A 387 3.31 11.94 -19.76
C THR A 387 3.43 10.43 -19.92
N THR A 388 4.43 9.96 -20.67
CA THR A 388 4.73 8.53 -20.83
C THR A 388 5.16 7.90 -19.51
N LEU A 389 5.97 8.59 -18.70
CA LEU A 389 6.38 8.09 -17.39
C LEU A 389 5.19 7.93 -16.44
N ALA A 390 4.29 8.92 -16.41
CA ALA A 390 3.07 8.86 -15.62
C ALA A 390 2.18 7.68 -16.08
N ALA A 391 2.03 7.49 -17.40
CA ALA A 391 1.27 6.36 -17.96
C ALA A 391 1.87 5.00 -17.60
N TRP A 392 3.21 4.85 -17.66
CA TRP A 392 3.86 3.61 -17.23
C TRP A 392 3.68 3.35 -15.74
N LYS A 393 3.85 4.38 -14.89
CA LYS A 393 3.61 4.24 -13.45
C LYS A 393 2.17 3.80 -13.17
N GLU A 394 1.21 4.42 -13.84
CA GLU A 394 -0.21 4.05 -13.72
C GLU A 394 -0.45 2.60 -14.12
N GLN A 395 0.08 2.16 -15.26
CA GLN A 395 -0.03 0.78 -15.75
C GLN A 395 0.60 -0.21 -14.77
N ILE A 396 1.83 0.05 -14.29
CA ILE A 396 2.52 -0.84 -13.35
C ILE A 396 1.73 -0.97 -12.04
N ILE A 397 1.25 0.16 -11.50
CA ILE A 397 0.46 0.18 -10.26
C ILE A 397 -0.87 -0.57 -10.42
N ARG A 398 -1.50 -0.49 -11.61
CA ARG A 398 -2.80 -1.11 -11.88
C ARG A 398 -2.68 -2.61 -12.20
N ASP A 399 -1.73 -2.98 -13.04
CA ASP A 399 -1.72 -4.27 -13.74
C ASP A 399 -0.60 -5.20 -13.24
N THR A 400 0.49 -4.66 -12.69
CA THR A 400 1.70 -5.40 -12.33
C THR A 400 1.87 -5.67 -10.82
N LEU A 401 1.56 -4.71 -9.95
CA LEU A 401 1.89 -4.79 -8.52
C LEU A 401 0.73 -5.33 -7.66
N TYR A 402 1.01 -6.36 -6.87
CA TYR A 402 0.06 -7.01 -5.98
C TYR A 402 0.65 -7.17 -4.57
N GLY A 403 -0.19 -7.10 -3.55
CA GLY A 403 0.26 -7.16 -2.16
C GLY A 403 -0.81 -7.65 -1.20
N VAL A 404 -0.36 -8.33 -0.15
CA VAL A 404 -1.20 -8.83 0.94
C VAL A 404 -0.57 -8.46 2.27
N ASP A 405 -1.39 -8.02 3.23
CA ASP A 405 -0.95 -7.83 4.61
C ASP A 405 -2.08 -8.25 5.56
N ILE A 406 -1.74 -8.81 6.72
CA ILE A 406 -2.76 -9.16 7.73
C ILE A 406 -3.45 -7.91 8.30
N LYS A 407 -2.76 -6.76 8.30
CA LYS A 407 -3.24 -5.51 8.87
C LYS A 407 -3.87 -4.61 7.78
N PRO A 408 -5.16 -4.28 7.87
CA PRO A 408 -5.79 -3.33 6.95
C PRO A 408 -5.09 -1.97 6.91
N GLU A 409 -4.54 -1.51 8.02
CA GLU A 409 -3.83 -0.24 8.14
C GLU A 409 -2.54 -0.23 7.29
N ALA A 410 -1.84 -1.35 7.20
CA ALA A 410 -0.64 -1.51 6.36
C ALA A 410 -1.01 -1.31 4.87
N ILE A 411 -2.10 -1.94 4.43
CA ILE A 411 -2.64 -1.80 3.08
C ILE A 411 -2.97 -0.34 2.74
N GLU A 412 -3.58 0.40 3.66
CA GLU A 412 -3.91 1.82 3.43
C GLU A 412 -2.66 2.68 3.22
N ILE A 413 -1.57 2.38 3.94
CA ILE A 413 -0.29 3.09 3.80
C ILE A 413 0.38 2.74 2.47
N ALA A 414 0.38 1.46 2.10
CA ALA A 414 0.92 1.01 0.82
C ALA A 414 0.17 1.68 -0.36
N GLN A 415 -1.17 1.73 -0.30
CA GLN A 415 -2.01 2.45 -1.26
C GLN A 415 -1.65 3.94 -1.33
N LEU A 416 -1.47 4.58 -0.17
CA LEU A 416 -1.10 6.00 -0.08
C LEU A 416 0.25 6.29 -0.74
N ARG A 417 1.25 5.43 -0.51
CA ARG A 417 2.59 5.59 -1.07
C ARG A 417 2.63 5.37 -2.58
N LEU A 418 1.93 4.35 -3.08
CA LEU A 418 1.81 4.11 -4.52
C LEU A 418 1.13 5.30 -5.21
N TRP A 419 0.13 5.88 -4.55
CA TRP A 419 -0.51 7.07 -5.06
C TRP A 419 0.42 8.27 -5.13
N LEU A 420 1.17 8.55 -4.05
CA LEU A 420 2.11 9.66 -4.05
C LEU A 420 3.13 9.49 -5.16
N ALA A 421 3.63 8.27 -5.37
CA ALA A 421 4.55 7.93 -6.46
C ALA A 421 3.98 8.18 -7.86
N LEU A 422 2.68 7.92 -8.08
CA LEU A 422 1.97 8.24 -9.32
C LEU A 422 1.82 9.75 -9.50
N VAL A 423 1.39 10.43 -8.43
CA VAL A 423 1.13 11.85 -8.46
C VAL A 423 2.39 12.64 -8.79
N VAL A 424 3.58 12.27 -8.33
CA VAL A 424 4.81 13.03 -8.63
C VAL A 424 4.94 13.49 -10.09
N ASP A 425 4.58 12.62 -11.05
CA ASP A 425 4.83 12.84 -12.47
C ASP A 425 3.63 13.42 -13.26
N GLN A 426 2.45 13.57 -12.64
CA GLN A 426 1.24 14.08 -13.32
C GLN A 426 1.09 15.61 -13.23
N THR A 427 0.55 16.24 -14.27
CA THR A 427 0.06 17.63 -14.23
C THR A 427 -1.38 17.69 -13.71
N LEU A 428 -1.91 18.89 -13.40
CA LEU A 428 -3.29 19.03 -12.95
C LEU A 428 -4.28 18.70 -14.08
N GLU A 429 -3.91 19.04 -15.31
CA GLU A 429 -4.68 18.84 -16.53
C GLU A 429 -4.72 17.36 -16.94
N GLU A 430 -3.65 16.62 -16.67
CA GLU A 430 -3.49 15.18 -16.95
C GLU A 430 -3.70 14.33 -15.69
N ALA A 431 -4.32 14.90 -14.65
CA ALA A 431 -4.59 14.20 -13.40
C ALA A 431 -5.59 13.08 -13.66
N HIS A 432 -5.09 11.85 -13.81
CA HIS A 432 -5.93 10.68 -13.87
C HIS A 432 -6.31 10.24 -12.45
N PRO A 433 -7.56 9.82 -12.23
CA PRO A 433 -7.92 9.21 -10.96
C PRO A 433 -7.08 7.97 -10.72
N LEU A 434 -6.83 7.69 -9.44
CA LEU A 434 -6.15 6.46 -9.01
C LEU A 434 -6.80 5.24 -9.69
N PRO A 435 -6.02 4.30 -10.25
CA PRO A 435 -6.57 3.00 -10.61
C PRO A 435 -7.23 2.39 -9.38
N ASN A 436 -8.30 1.61 -9.55
CA ASN A 436 -8.87 0.93 -8.39
C ASN A 436 -7.88 -0.15 -7.93
N LEU A 437 -7.26 0.05 -6.74
CA LEU A 437 -6.32 -0.90 -6.13
C LEU A 437 -7.02 -2.01 -5.33
N ASP A 438 -8.36 -1.97 -5.23
CA ASP A 438 -9.11 -3.10 -4.70
C ASP A 438 -8.82 -4.35 -5.55
N TYR A 439 -8.63 -5.49 -4.89
CA TYR A 439 -8.18 -6.73 -5.51
C TYR A 439 -6.75 -6.70 -6.11
N LYS A 440 -5.97 -5.66 -5.79
CA LYS A 440 -4.50 -5.62 -5.99
C LYS A 440 -3.77 -5.60 -4.65
N LEU A 441 -4.25 -4.79 -3.71
CA LEU A 441 -3.79 -4.77 -2.33
C LEU A 441 -4.90 -5.23 -1.40
N MET A 442 -4.66 -6.32 -0.66
CA MET A 442 -5.69 -7.00 0.11
C MET A 442 -5.27 -7.22 1.56
N ALA A 443 -6.23 -7.02 2.47
CA ALA A 443 -6.03 -7.32 3.88
C ALA A 443 -6.42 -8.79 4.15
N GLY A 444 -5.51 -9.57 4.72
CA GLY A 444 -5.75 -10.96 5.09
C GLY A 444 -4.47 -11.73 5.42
N ASN A 445 -4.63 -12.91 6.02
CA ASN A 445 -3.50 -13.77 6.36
C ASN A 445 -3.00 -14.53 5.12
N SER A 446 -1.85 -14.12 4.58
CA SER A 446 -1.22 -14.67 3.38
C SER A 446 -0.71 -16.10 3.51
N LEU A 447 -0.60 -16.66 4.72
CA LEU A 447 -0.15 -18.03 4.98
C LEU A 447 -1.30 -19.03 5.11
N ILE A 448 -2.51 -18.56 5.43
CA ILE A 448 -3.66 -19.43 5.71
C ILE A 448 -4.57 -19.49 4.48
N GLU A 449 -4.27 -20.43 3.60
CA GLU A 449 -5.23 -20.94 2.59
C GLU A 449 -5.88 -22.26 3.01
N THR A 450 -5.43 -22.84 4.13
CA THR A 450 -5.79 -24.19 4.55
C THR A 450 -6.37 -24.22 5.97
N LEU A 451 -7.28 -25.16 6.21
CA LEU A 451 -7.86 -25.48 7.49
C LEU A 451 -7.46 -26.91 7.84
N ASP A 452 -6.69 -27.08 8.92
CA ASP A 452 -6.08 -28.35 9.32
C ASP A 452 -5.21 -28.99 8.21
N GLY A 453 -4.55 -28.18 7.38
CA GLY A 453 -3.70 -28.64 6.28
C GLY A 453 -4.45 -28.96 4.97
N GLU A 454 -5.77 -28.76 4.91
CA GLU A 454 -6.54 -28.84 3.66
C GLU A 454 -7.01 -27.48 3.15
N PRO A 455 -6.96 -27.19 1.85
CA PRO A 455 -7.43 -25.93 1.27
C PRO A 455 -8.86 -25.57 1.71
N VAL A 456 -9.13 -24.31 2.06
CA VAL A 456 -10.47 -23.84 2.47
C VAL A 456 -11.50 -24.05 1.34
N LEU A 457 -11.09 -23.78 0.10
CA LEU A 457 -11.88 -24.06 -1.09
C LEU A 457 -11.91 -25.57 -1.38
N SER A 458 -13.05 -26.10 -1.81
CA SER A 458 -13.13 -27.50 -2.24
C SER A 458 -12.37 -27.72 -3.56
N GLU A 459 -11.95 -28.96 -3.83
CA GLU A 459 -11.28 -29.31 -5.10
C GLU A 459 -12.11 -28.91 -6.32
N LYS A 460 -13.43 -29.04 -6.24
CA LYS A 460 -14.36 -28.60 -7.27
C LYS A 460 -14.26 -27.09 -7.48
N ALA A 461 -14.35 -26.30 -6.41
CA ALA A 461 -14.22 -24.84 -6.49
C ALA A 461 -12.85 -24.41 -7.05
N MET A 462 -11.77 -25.12 -6.70
CA MET A 462 -10.43 -24.85 -7.26
C MET A 462 -10.34 -25.18 -8.76
N LEU A 463 -10.86 -26.34 -9.19
CA LEU A 463 -10.92 -26.74 -10.60
C LEU A 463 -11.70 -25.73 -11.46
N TYR A 464 -12.74 -25.10 -10.91
CA TYR A 464 -13.49 -24.03 -11.59
C TYR A 464 -12.73 -22.72 -11.71
N LEU A 465 -11.90 -22.40 -10.72
CA LEU A 465 -11.04 -21.21 -10.80
C LEU A 465 -9.94 -21.39 -11.87
N GLU A 466 -9.59 -22.64 -12.20
CA GLU A 466 -8.56 -22.98 -13.20
C GLU A 466 -9.12 -23.23 -14.62
N SER A 467 -10.39 -23.62 -14.77
CA SER A 467 -10.93 -24.17 -16.02
C SER A 467 -11.44 -23.16 -17.06
N ASP A 468 -11.22 -21.86 -16.87
CA ASP A 468 -11.58 -20.83 -17.87
C ASP A 468 -10.60 -20.80 -19.08
N HIS A 469 -9.60 -21.68 -19.12
CA HIS A 469 -8.82 -21.93 -20.33
C HIS A 469 -9.72 -22.63 -21.37
N GLY A 470 -10.24 -21.86 -22.33
CA GLY A 470 -11.06 -22.30 -23.46
C GLY A 470 -10.40 -23.27 -24.45
N THR A 471 -9.59 -24.21 -23.99
CA THR A 471 -8.97 -25.26 -24.80
C THR A 471 -8.98 -26.58 -24.05
N ASN A 472 -9.60 -27.60 -24.66
CA ASN A 472 -9.33 -29.00 -24.36
C ASN A 472 -7.82 -29.26 -24.47
N ILE A 473 -7.08 -29.16 -23.37
CA ILE A 473 -5.67 -29.52 -23.31
C ILE A 473 -5.50 -30.55 -22.21
N HIS A 474 -5.06 -31.74 -22.62
CA HIS A 474 -4.48 -32.74 -21.76
C HIS A 474 -3.52 -32.07 -20.78
N ALA A 475 -3.81 -32.15 -19.48
CA ALA A 475 -2.89 -31.69 -18.44
C ALA A 475 -1.49 -32.29 -18.71
N PRO A 476 -0.45 -31.46 -18.92
CA PRO A 476 0.89 -31.98 -18.89
C PRO A 476 1.18 -32.40 -17.45
N THR A 477 1.63 -33.64 -17.31
CA THR A 477 2.24 -34.15 -16.09
C THR A 477 3.50 -33.34 -15.78
N GLN A 478 3.38 -32.29 -14.99
CA GLN A 478 4.44 -31.79 -14.14
C GLN A 478 3.86 -31.48 -12.76
N ASP A 479 4.63 -31.85 -11.75
CA ASP A 479 4.21 -32.01 -10.37
C ASP A 479 3.46 -30.80 -9.81
N ASN A 480 2.21 -31.05 -9.41
CA ASN A 480 1.45 -30.17 -8.54
C ASN A 480 2.31 -29.81 -7.32
N PHE A 481 2.41 -28.51 -7.00
CA PHE A 481 3.08 -27.97 -5.81
C PHE A 481 2.62 -28.62 -4.47
N LEU A 482 1.53 -29.40 -4.47
CA LEU A 482 0.95 -30.08 -3.30
C LEU A 482 0.78 -31.62 -3.43
N GLY A 483 1.22 -32.27 -4.52
CA GLY A 483 1.32 -33.74 -4.57
C GLY A 483 0.07 -34.59 -4.27
N ILE A 484 -1.14 -34.16 -4.69
CA ILE A 484 -2.40 -34.91 -4.45
C ILE A 484 -2.76 -35.79 -5.67
N PRO A 485 -3.11 -37.09 -5.52
CA PRO A 485 -3.38 -37.99 -6.64
C PRO A 485 -4.79 -37.87 -7.23
N THR A 486 -4.85 -37.81 -8.56
CA THR A 486 -6.05 -37.66 -9.39
C THR A 486 -6.78 -38.99 -9.60
N GLN A 487 -7.67 -39.39 -8.70
CA GLN A 487 -8.60 -40.52 -8.94
C GLN A 487 -10.00 -40.15 -8.45
N SER A 488 -10.81 -39.50 -9.30
CA SER A 488 -12.30 -39.63 -9.36
C SER A 488 -12.91 -38.58 -10.29
N ARG A 489 -12.98 -38.84 -11.62
CA ARG A 489 -13.62 -37.94 -12.61
C ARG A 489 -15.00 -38.40 -13.12
N MET A 490 -15.64 -39.44 -12.57
CA MET A 490 -16.84 -40.05 -13.20
C MET A 490 -18.20 -39.81 -12.50
N ALA A 491 -18.32 -39.01 -11.43
CA ALA A 491 -19.56 -38.94 -10.62
C ALA A 491 -20.13 -37.53 -10.36
N LEU A 492 -19.90 -36.54 -11.22
CA LEU A 492 -19.88 -35.12 -10.81
C LEU A 492 -20.91 -34.17 -11.49
N PHE A 493 -21.87 -34.64 -12.27
CA PHE A 493 -22.63 -33.74 -13.18
C PHE A 493 -23.67 -32.78 -12.57
N GLU A 494 -24.19 -32.98 -11.35
CA GLU A 494 -25.29 -32.13 -10.82
C GLU A 494 -24.83 -30.98 -9.91
N GLY A 495 -23.71 -31.11 -9.19
CA GLY A 495 -23.19 -30.06 -8.31
C GLY A 495 -22.39 -28.97 -9.03
N GLU A 496 -21.98 -29.24 -10.27
CA GLU A 496 -21.12 -28.42 -11.10
C GLU A 496 -21.81 -27.13 -11.61
N ALA A 497 -23.09 -27.20 -11.98
CA ALA A 497 -23.82 -26.06 -12.52
C ALA A 497 -24.09 -24.93 -11.50
N ALA A 498 -24.31 -25.29 -10.23
CA ALA A 498 -24.56 -24.32 -9.15
C ALA A 498 -23.28 -23.52 -8.83
N VAL A 499 -22.15 -24.22 -8.69
CA VAL A 499 -20.83 -23.61 -8.45
C VAL A 499 -20.43 -22.71 -9.63
N GLU A 500 -20.67 -23.17 -10.86
CA GLU A 500 -20.39 -22.41 -12.07
C GLU A 500 -21.23 -21.11 -12.16
N SER A 501 -22.49 -21.15 -11.73
CA SER A 501 -23.36 -19.95 -11.71
C SER A 501 -22.87 -18.89 -10.72
N GLN A 502 -22.47 -19.29 -9.51
CA GLN A 502 -21.96 -18.39 -8.47
C GLN A 502 -20.64 -17.73 -8.88
N HIS A 503 -19.75 -18.46 -9.54
CA HIS A 503 -18.48 -17.91 -10.01
C HIS A 503 -18.65 -16.94 -11.19
N ARG A 504 -19.56 -17.23 -12.13
CA ARG A 504 -19.90 -16.28 -13.21
C ARG A 504 -20.55 -15.01 -12.64
N GLU A 505 -21.41 -15.16 -11.65
CA GLU A 505 -22.01 -14.03 -10.93
C GLU A 505 -20.93 -13.17 -10.25
N LEU A 506 -19.99 -13.78 -9.52
CA LEU A 506 -18.87 -13.07 -8.89
C LEU A 506 -17.99 -12.33 -9.92
N ALA A 507 -17.68 -12.97 -11.05
CA ALA A 507 -16.88 -12.36 -12.12
C ALA A 507 -17.59 -11.17 -12.77
N ASN A 508 -18.91 -11.27 -12.98
CA ASN A 508 -19.72 -10.17 -13.48
C ASN A 508 -19.80 -9.02 -12.47
N LEU A 509 -20.06 -9.33 -11.19
CA LEU A 509 -20.09 -8.33 -10.11
C LEU A 509 -18.76 -7.58 -9.99
N ARG A 510 -17.62 -8.27 -10.14
CA ARG A 510 -16.30 -7.62 -10.15
C ARG A 510 -16.12 -6.74 -11.37
N ARG A 511 -16.51 -7.19 -12.57
CA ARG A 511 -16.46 -6.35 -13.79
C ARG A 511 -17.33 -5.10 -13.63
N ASP A 512 -18.51 -5.24 -13.07
CA ASP A 512 -19.42 -4.13 -12.79
C ASP A 512 -18.84 -3.21 -11.72
N TYR A 513 -18.19 -3.75 -10.69
CA TYR A 513 -17.50 -2.97 -9.66
C TYR A 513 -16.39 -2.07 -10.22
N PHE A 514 -15.56 -2.60 -11.12
CA PHE A 514 -14.48 -1.84 -11.73
C PHE A 514 -14.97 -0.76 -12.70
N SER A 515 -16.17 -0.91 -13.26
CA SER A 515 -16.77 0.07 -14.18
C SER A 515 -17.79 1.02 -13.52
N ALA A 516 -18.19 0.75 -12.27
CA ALA A 516 -19.23 1.52 -11.57
C ALA A 516 -18.77 2.89 -11.04
N SER A 517 -19.77 3.76 -10.84
CA SER A 517 -19.68 5.02 -10.07
C SER A 517 -19.36 4.75 -8.60
N PRO A 518 -18.63 5.62 -7.87
CA PRO A 518 -18.34 5.48 -6.43
C PRO A 518 -19.56 5.11 -5.57
N ASP A 519 -20.73 5.71 -5.82
CA ASP A 519 -21.95 5.45 -5.04
C ASP A 519 -22.46 4.00 -5.21
N ASN A 520 -22.36 3.47 -6.43
CA ASN A 520 -22.76 2.09 -6.74
C ASN A 520 -21.69 1.08 -6.32
N ARG A 521 -20.43 1.48 -6.19
CA ARG A 521 -19.33 0.61 -5.74
C ARG A 521 -19.54 0.12 -4.32
N ARG A 522 -20.08 0.94 -3.41
CA ARG A 522 -20.35 0.49 -2.04
C ARG A 522 -21.32 -0.68 -2.00
N ALA A 523 -22.43 -0.56 -2.74
CA ALA A 523 -23.42 -1.62 -2.86
C ALA A 523 -22.84 -2.88 -3.55
N LEU A 524 -22.10 -2.69 -4.65
CA LEU A 524 -21.44 -3.78 -5.35
C LEU A 524 -20.36 -4.47 -4.51
N ARG A 525 -19.62 -3.74 -3.67
CA ARG A 525 -18.60 -4.31 -2.77
C ARG A 525 -19.24 -5.18 -1.70
N GLN A 526 -20.33 -4.70 -1.08
CA GLN A 526 -21.09 -5.49 -0.12
C GLN A 526 -21.64 -6.76 -0.77
N GLU A 527 -22.12 -6.65 -2.01
CA GLU A 527 -22.61 -7.78 -2.78
C GLU A 527 -21.49 -8.76 -3.14
N ILE A 528 -20.32 -8.28 -3.59
CA ILE A 528 -19.15 -9.13 -3.85
C ILE A 528 -18.72 -9.85 -2.57
N THR A 529 -18.57 -9.13 -1.45
CA THR A 529 -18.20 -9.74 -0.17
C THR A 529 -19.23 -10.78 0.28
N ARG A 530 -20.53 -10.53 0.04
CA ARG A 530 -21.60 -11.49 0.32
C ARG A 530 -21.44 -12.75 -0.53
N GLN A 531 -21.18 -12.61 -1.82
CA GLN A 531 -20.97 -13.75 -2.72
C GLN A 531 -19.68 -14.52 -2.39
N GLU A 532 -18.59 -13.83 -2.06
CA GLU A 532 -17.35 -14.46 -1.60
C GLU A 532 -17.57 -15.29 -0.32
N ARG A 533 -18.32 -14.73 0.65
CA ARG A 533 -18.72 -15.47 1.86
C ARG A 533 -19.57 -16.68 1.52
N ASN A 534 -20.51 -16.57 0.58
CA ASN A 534 -21.35 -17.69 0.17
C ASN A 534 -20.52 -18.83 -0.44
N ILE A 535 -19.60 -18.53 -1.36
CA ILE A 535 -18.71 -19.52 -1.99
C ILE A 535 -17.90 -20.27 -0.93
N VAL A 536 -17.38 -19.55 0.07
CA VAL A 536 -16.61 -20.18 1.14
C VAL A 536 -17.50 -20.98 2.08
N LEU A 537 -18.67 -20.45 2.48
CA LEU A 537 -19.62 -21.17 3.32
C LEU A 537 -20.10 -22.47 2.66
N ASP A 538 -20.34 -22.46 1.35
CA ASP A 538 -20.73 -23.65 0.61
C ASP A 538 -19.58 -24.68 0.54
N SER A 539 -18.34 -24.23 0.35
CA SER A 539 -17.15 -25.08 0.43
C SER A 539 -16.96 -25.71 1.83
N LEU A 540 -17.18 -24.93 2.89
CA LEU A 540 -17.10 -25.40 4.27
C LEU A 540 -18.24 -26.36 4.62
N ARG A 541 -19.46 -26.13 4.13
CA ARG A 541 -20.60 -27.04 4.26
C ARG A 541 -20.32 -28.39 3.60
N GLU A 542 -19.75 -28.38 2.40
CA GLU A 542 -19.35 -29.61 1.70
C GLU A 542 -18.36 -30.42 2.56
N LYS A 543 -17.33 -29.76 3.10
CA LYS A 543 -16.35 -30.38 4.01
C LYS A 543 -16.96 -30.88 5.32
N ALA A 544 -17.86 -30.11 5.93
CA ALA A 544 -18.55 -30.48 7.16
C ALA A 544 -19.44 -31.72 6.94
N ASN A 545 -20.16 -31.78 5.82
CA ASN A 545 -20.95 -32.95 5.43
C ASN A 545 -20.05 -34.18 5.24
N HIS A 546 -18.88 -34.01 4.62
CA HIS A 546 -17.92 -35.09 4.46
C HIS A 546 -17.38 -35.60 5.81
N ALA A 547 -17.04 -34.69 6.73
CA ALA A 547 -16.62 -35.02 8.08
C ALA A 547 -17.73 -35.76 8.87
N GLN A 548 -18.98 -35.29 8.77
CA GLN A 548 -20.13 -35.96 9.39
C GLN A 548 -20.36 -37.37 8.82
N GLN A 549 -20.25 -37.56 7.52
CA GLN A 549 -20.37 -38.89 6.91
C GLN A 549 -19.27 -39.85 7.38
N LEU A 550 -18.05 -39.35 7.61
CA LEU A 550 -16.96 -40.15 8.20
C LEU A 550 -17.27 -40.52 9.64
N ILE A 551 -17.76 -39.57 10.45
CA ILE A 551 -18.20 -39.80 11.83
C ILE A 551 -19.30 -40.88 11.86
N ASP A 552 -20.30 -40.78 11.01
CA ASP A 552 -21.41 -41.74 10.94
C ASP A 552 -20.93 -43.12 10.51
N LYS A 553 -20.02 -43.20 9.52
CA LYS A 553 -19.43 -44.46 9.05
C LYS A 553 -18.58 -45.14 10.12
N ILE A 554 -17.72 -44.40 10.81
CA ILE A 554 -16.86 -44.94 11.88
C ILE A 554 -17.70 -45.29 13.12
N GLY A 555 -18.67 -44.43 13.47
CA GLY A 555 -19.62 -44.67 14.55
C GLY A 555 -20.43 -45.95 14.35
N LYS A 556 -20.97 -46.17 13.14
CA LYS A 556 -21.64 -47.44 12.77
C LYS A 556 -20.70 -48.63 12.91
N LYS A 557 -19.46 -48.56 12.39
CA LYS A 557 -18.47 -49.63 12.54
C LYS A 557 -18.17 -49.96 14.02
N ILE A 558 -18.08 -48.96 14.88
CA ILE A 558 -17.85 -49.16 16.32
C ILE A 558 -19.07 -49.80 16.98
N GLN A 559 -20.28 -49.36 16.63
CA GLN A 559 -21.54 -49.90 17.15
C GLN A 559 -21.78 -51.33 16.68
N ASP A 560 -21.48 -51.63 15.42
CA ASP A 560 -21.54 -52.98 14.84
C ASP A 560 -20.53 -53.91 15.52
N ALA A 561 -19.29 -53.44 15.77
CA ALA A 561 -18.29 -54.21 16.51
C ALA A 561 -18.69 -54.47 17.98
N GLN A 562 -19.40 -53.53 18.62
CA GLN A 562 -19.91 -53.70 19.99
C GLN A 562 -21.13 -54.63 20.06
N SER A 563 -22.03 -54.59 19.06
CA SER A 563 -23.21 -55.47 18.99
C SER A 563 -22.88 -56.92 18.59
N THR A 564 -21.77 -57.14 17.89
CA THR A 564 -21.30 -58.48 17.48
C THR A 564 -20.44 -59.18 18.55
N ALA A 565 -20.16 -58.51 19.68
CA ALA A 565 -19.31 -59.02 20.76
C ALA A 565 -19.82 -60.30 21.46
N GLU A 566 -21.06 -60.72 21.21
CA GLU A 566 -21.56 -62.00 21.73
C GLU A 566 -21.17 -63.22 20.88
N LYS A 567 -20.76 -63.07 19.61
CA LYS A 567 -20.34 -64.21 18.77
C LYS A 567 -19.21 -63.86 17.80
N SER A 568 -18.01 -64.28 18.17
CA SER A 568 -16.80 -64.48 17.34
C SER A 568 -15.75 -63.36 17.39
N LYS A 569 -14.53 -63.76 17.76
CA LYS A 569 -13.30 -62.95 17.80
C LYS A 569 -12.84 -62.55 16.40
N SER A 570 -13.33 -61.46 15.82
CA SER A 570 -12.63 -60.77 14.72
C SER A 570 -13.26 -59.41 14.34
N GLN A 571 -13.15 -58.41 15.22
CA GLN A 571 -13.08 -56.98 14.84
C GLN A 571 -12.88 -56.16 16.12
N GLN A 572 -11.66 -56.15 16.65
CA GLN A 572 -11.28 -55.17 17.65
C GLN A 572 -11.26 -53.80 16.99
N VAL A 573 -12.11 -52.88 17.46
CA VAL A 573 -12.00 -51.45 17.16
C VAL A 573 -10.57 -51.04 17.47
N SER A 574 -9.82 -50.62 16.44
CA SER A 574 -8.42 -50.28 16.65
C SER A 574 -8.32 -48.92 17.33
N LYS A 575 -7.27 -48.70 18.12
CA LYS A 575 -6.96 -47.38 18.68
C LYS A 575 -6.94 -46.29 17.60
N ARG A 576 -6.52 -46.64 16.38
CA ARG A 576 -6.54 -45.74 15.20
C ARG A 576 -7.94 -45.32 14.79
N ASP A 577 -8.96 -46.17 14.90
CA ASP A 577 -10.34 -45.82 14.52
C ASP A 577 -10.95 -44.82 15.51
N ILE A 578 -10.63 -44.98 16.80
CA ILE A 578 -11.02 -44.04 17.86
C ILE A 578 -10.30 -42.70 17.68
N ASP A 579 -8.99 -42.73 17.39
CA ASP A 579 -8.21 -41.52 17.13
C ASP A 579 -8.73 -40.79 15.87
N GLN A 580 -9.10 -41.52 14.81
CA GLN A 580 -9.70 -40.97 13.60
C GLN A 580 -11.10 -40.38 13.86
N LEU A 581 -11.92 -41.02 14.69
CA LEU A 581 -13.22 -40.49 15.08
C LEU A 581 -13.07 -39.19 15.87
N ASN A 582 -12.20 -39.17 16.88
CA ASN A 582 -11.94 -37.98 17.68
C ASN A 582 -11.40 -36.83 16.81
N ALA A 583 -10.49 -37.12 15.87
CA ALA A 583 -9.99 -36.13 14.92
C ALA A 583 -11.11 -35.58 14.01
N ALA A 584 -12.00 -36.46 13.51
CA ALA A 584 -13.12 -36.06 12.66
C ALA A 584 -14.17 -35.21 13.42
N VAL A 585 -14.48 -35.57 14.66
CA VAL A 585 -15.39 -34.79 15.53
C VAL A 585 -14.80 -33.43 15.86
N ALA A 586 -13.54 -33.37 16.29
CA ALA A 586 -12.87 -32.10 16.58
C ALA A 586 -12.78 -31.22 15.33
N ARG A 587 -12.60 -31.82 14.16
CA ARG A 587 -12.60 -31.12 12.88
C ARG A 587 -13.97 -30.57 12.51
N LEU A 588 -15.05 -31.35 12.71
CA LEU A 588 -16.41 -30.89 12.47
C LEU A 588 -16.75 -29.69 13.36
N GLU A 589 -16.39 -29.75 14.64
CA GLU A 589 -16.60 -28.66 15.59
C GLU A 589 -15.84 -27.38 15.16
N ARG A 590 -14.58 -27.51 14.73
CA ARG A 590 -13.82 -26.38 14.16
C ARG A 590 -14.48 -25.80 12.91
N LEU A 591 -14.92 -26.63 11.97
CA LEU A 591 -15.61 -26.20 10.75
C LEU A 591 -16.91 -25.46 11.09
N GLN A 592 -17.69 -25.95 12.06
CA GLN A 592 -18.93 -25.31 12.51
C GLN A 592 -18.66 -23.95 13.16
N ASN A 593 -17.64 -23.86 14.03
CA ASN A 593 -17.24 -22.59 14.64
C ASN A 593 -16.79 -21.57 13.59
N LEU A 594 -15.98 -22.00 12.61
CA LEU A 594 -15.56 -21.12 11.53
C LEU A 594 -16.74 -20.67 10.66
N MET A 595 -17.67 -21.56 10.35
CA MET A 595 -18.89 -21.20 9.61
C MET A 595 -19.72 -20.15 10.37
N ALA A 596 -19.81 -20.27 11.71
CA ALA A 596 -20.48 -19.27 12.54
C ALA A 596 -19.76 -17.91 12.52
N ASP A 597 -18.43 -17.92 12.55
CA ASP A 597 -17.62 -16.70 12.45
C ASP A 597 -17.76 -16.01 11.08
N ILE A 598 -17.72 -16.76 9.97
CA ILE A 598 -17.89 -16.22 8.60
C ILE A 598 -19.31 -15.70 8.36
N ALA A 599 -20.31 -16.36 8.95
CA ALA A 599 -21.70 -15.97 8.83
C ALA A 599 -21.99 -14.62 9.51
N ASN A 600 -21.12 -14.16 10.42
CA ASN A 600 -21.25 -12.84 11.04
C ASN A 600 -20.78 -11.75 10.06
N PRO A 601 -21.68 -10.89 9.53
CA PRO A 601 -21.33 -9.83 8.58
C PRO A 601 -20.32 -8.82 9.15
N ASP A 602 -20.29 -8.64 10.47
CA ASP A 602 -19.47 -7.62 11.13
C ASP A 602 -18.02 -8.07 11.36
N LYS A 603 -17.70 -9.36 11.19
CA LYS A 603 -16.33 -9.88 11.30
C LYS A 603 -15.66 -9.96 9.92
N PRO A 604 -14.38 -9.55 9.79
CA PRO A 604 -13.60 -9.80 8.57
C PRO A 604 -13.35 -11.30 8.38
N LEU A 605 -13.15 -11.72 7.14
CA LEU A 605 -12.79 -13.11 6.84
C LEU A 605 -11.41 -13.43 7.45
N PRO A 606 -11.25 -14.55 8.18
CA PRO A 606 -10.00 -14.87 8.88
C PRO A 606 -8.89 -15.43 7.97
N PHE A 607 -9.17 -15.63 6.68
CA PHE A 607 -8.24 -16.20 5.70
C PHE A 607 -8.20 -15.35 4.43
N PHE A 608 -7.07 -15.39 3.74
CA PHE A 608 -6.88 -14.82 2.42
C PHE A 608 -6.85 -15.96 1.39
N LEU A 609 -7.60 -15.84 0.29
CA LEU A 609 -7.64 -16.86 -0.76
C LEU A 609 -7.07 -16.30 -2.06
N TYR A 610 -5.86 -16.71 -2.43
CA TYR A 610 -5.15 -16.17 -3.60
C TYR A 610 -5.96 -16.38 -4.88
N ARG A 611 -6.45 -17.59 -5.09
CA ARG A 611 -7.20 -17.97 -6.31
C ARG A 611 -8.52 -17.24 -6.45
N LEU A 612 -9.13 -16.84 -5.33
CA LEU A 612 -10.36 -16.06 -5.34
C LEU A 612 -10.04 -14.58 -5.51
N GLN A 613 -9.12 -14.02 -4.73
CA GLN A 613 -8.90 -12.57 -4.65
C GLN A 613 -7.98 -12.03 -5.75
N PHE A 614 -7.03 -12.84 -6.24
CA PHE A 614 -6.17 -12.56 -7.39
C PHE A 614 -6.52 -13.46 -8.58
N SER A 615 -7.81 -13.66 -8.82
CA SER A 615 -8.32 -14.55 -9.87
C SER A 615 -7.73 -14.23 -11.24
N ASP A 616 -7.50 -12.96 -11.55
CA ASP A 616 -7.06 -12.53 -12.88
C ASP A 616 -5.68 -13.10 -13.20
N VAL A 617 -4.74 -13.02 -12.25
CA VAL A 617 -3.37 -13.52 -12.41
C VAL A 617 -3.35 -15.04 -12.50
N PHE A 618 -4.07 -15.71 -11.60
CA PHE A 618 -4.13 -17.18 -11.59
C PHE A 618 -4.82 -17.74 -12.83
N LYS A 619 -5.85 -17.05 -13.35
CA LYS A 619 -6.52 -17.45 -14.59
C LYS A 619 -5.68 -17.21 -15.84
N THR A 620 -4.83 -16.19 -15.87
CA THR A 620 -4.01 -15.90 -17.07
C THR A 620 -2.66 -16.61 -17.06
N LYS A 621 -2.06 -16.78 -15.89
CA LYS A 621 -0.66 -17.23 -15.74
C LYS A 621 -0.47 -18.40 -14.78
N GLY A 622 -1.49 -18.80 -14.02
CA GLY A 622 -1.36 -19.84 -12.98
C GLY A 622 -0.61 -19.40 -11.71
N GLY A 623 -0.03 -18.20 -11.69
CA GLY A 623 0.73 -17.64 -10.57
C GLY A 623 1.41 -16.33 -10.93
N PHE A 624 2.20 -15.79 -10.00
CA PHE A 624 2.97 -14.56 -10.18
C PHE A 624 4.34 -14.85 -10.78
N ASP A 625 4.84 -13.94 -11.62
CA ASP A 625 6.18 -14.08 -12.20
C ASP A 625 7.29 -13.81 -11.16
N VAL A 626 7.05 -12.86 -10.26
CA VAL A 626 7.98 -12.51 -9.17
C VAL A 626 7.24 -12.47 -7.84
N VAL A 627 7.80 -13.13 -6.82
CA VAL A 627 7.37 -12.99 -5.43
C VAL A 627 8.52 -12.42 -4.62
N ILE A 628 8.32 -11.27 -4.00
CA ILE A 628 9.33 -10.56 -3.22
C ILE A 628 8.71 -9.99 -1.95
N ALA A 629 9.23 -10.41 -0.80
CA ALA A 629 8.74 -9.95 0.49
C ALA A 629 9.80 -10.10 1.57
N ASN A 630 9.53 -9.45 2.70
CA ASN A 630 10.08 -9.89 3.97
C ASN A 630 9.43 -11.22 4.37
N PRO A 631 10.07 -12.01 5.26
CA PRO A 631 9.42 -13.17 5.84
C PRO A 631 8.06 -12.75 6.47
N PRO A 632 6.95 -13.41 6.08
CA PRO A 632 5.59 -13.09 6.55
C PRO A 632 5.35 -13.43 8.02
#